data_AF-A0A8S1ISA2-F1
#
_entry.id   AF-A0A8S1ISA2-F1
#
_cell.length_a   1.000
_cell.length_b   1.000
_cell.length_c   1.000
_cell.angle_alpha   90.00
_cell.angle_beta   90.00
_cell.angle_gamma   90.00
#
_symmetry.space_group_name_H-M   'P 1'
#
loop_
_entity.id
_entity.type
_entity.pdbx_description
1 polymer ?
#
loop_
_entity_poly.entity_id
_entity_poly.type
_entity_poly.pdbx_seq_one_letter_code
_entity_poly.pdbx_strand_id
1 'polypeptide(L)'
;ATRVVKLVKILRLLKIVKMLRLFKIPTLLRHLESVFGRGFLRLTSLMSAAILVTHLVACSFHYAAYLAGDDTPTWLTLAGLQDASNYDRYISALYWSMSTLTTVGYGDVTPANSNEKIMSMVGMVVGVTVFAYFMGSTSSMMSSINSSNTRLKKKLL
;
A
#
# COMPACT_ATOMS: atom_id res chain seq x y z
N ALA A 1 3.27 29.62 15.76
CA ALA A 1 2.71 28.39 16.36
C ALA A 1 2.44 27.26 15.34
N THR A 2 1.85 27.53 14.17
CA THR A 2 1.42 26.50 13.19
C THR A 2 2.55 25.67 12.54
N ARG A 3 3.73 26.25 12.28
CA ARG A 3 4.86 25.52 11.65
C ARG A 3 5.49 24.44 12.55
N VAL A 4 5.61 24.70 13.85
CA VAL A 4 6.19 23.75 14.82
C VAL A 4 5.26 22.57 15.05
N VAL A 5 3.95 22.81 15.12
CA VAL A 5 2.94 21.73 15.22
C VAL A 5 2.95 20.86 13.96
N LYS A 6 3.06 21.46 12.76
CA LYS A 6 3.20 20.71 11.50
C LYS A 6 4.47 19.85 11.47
N LEU A 7 5.60 20.38 11.94
CA LEU A 7 6.88 19.66 12.04
C LEU A 7 6.82 18.48 13.03
N VAL A 8 6.31 18.70 14.24
CA VAL A 8 6.15 17.63 15.25
C VAL A 8 5.21 16.53 14.79
N LYS A 9 4.15 16.90 14.05
CA LYS A 9 3.22 15.92 13.47
C LYS A 9 3.86 15.13 12.31
N ILE A 10 4.71 15.75 11.46
CA ILE A 10 5.50 15.05 10.43
C ILE A 10 6.53 14.09 11.05
N LEU A 11 7.13 14.46 12.19
CA LEU A 11 8.05 13.56 12.91
C LEU A 11 7.35 12.27 13.38
N ARG A 12 6.02 12.24 13.57
CA ARG A 12 5.28 10.99 13.84
C ARG A 12 5.26 10.07 12.62
N LEU A 13 5.26 10.59 11.40
CA LEU A 13 5.37 9.78 10.18
C LEU A 13 6.75 9.10 10.07
N LEU A 14 7.82 9.65 10.68
CA LEU A 14 9.11 8.95 10.75
C LEU A 14 9.04 7.64 11.55
N LYS A 15 8.05 7.44 12.43
CA LYS A 15 7.84 6.11 13.05
C LYS A 15 7.44 5.05 12.03
N ILE A 16 6.81 5.43 10.92
CA ILE A 16 6.47 4.52 9.81
C ILE A 16 7.73 4.03 9.10
N VAL A 17 8.80 4.83 9.04
CA VAL A 17 10.13 4.41 8.55
C VAL A 17 10.67 3.22 9.37
N LYS A 18 10.27 3.04 10.65
CA LYS A 18 10.61 1.82 11.39
C LYS A 18 9.94 0.57 10.82
N MET A 19 8.79 0.67 10.18
CA MET A 19 8.19 -0.48 9.46
C MET A 19 8.98 -0.86 8.22
N LEU A 20 9.84 0.01 7.68
CA LEU A 20 10.81 -0.39 6.64
C LEU A 20 11.82 -1.44 7.17
N ARG A 21 11.92 -1.65 8.50
CA ARG A 21 12.66 -2.80 9.04
C ARG A 21 12.05 -4.14 8.64
N LEU A 22 10.78 -4.20 8.20
CA LEU A 22 10.20 -5.38 7.58
C LEU A 22 10.91 -5.75 6.27
N PHE A 23 11.57 -4.81 5.58
CA PHE A 23 12.49 -5.13 4.47
C PHE A 23 13.76 -5.86 4.93
N LYS A 24 13.99 -6.07 6.23
CA LYS A 24 15.06 -6.94 6.77
C LYS A 24 14.63 -8.41 6.94
N ILE A 25 13.36 -8.73 6.68
CA ILE A 25 12.85 -10.10 6.60
C ILE A 25 13.50 -10.99 5.51
N PRO A 26 14.21 -10.50 4.46
CA PRO A 26 14.93 -11.35 3.52
C PRO A 26 15.87 -12.37 4.18
N THR A 27 16.44 -12.06 5.34
CA THR A 27 17.30 -13.00 6.08
C THR A 27 16.52 -14.22 6.59
N LEU A 28 15.28 -14.02 7.05
CA LEU A 28 14.39 -15.10 7.51
C LEU A 28 13.76 -15.85 6.32
N LEU A 29 13.42 -15.14 5.24
CA LEU A 29 12.87 -15.73 4.02
C LEU A 29 13.84 -16.72 3.36
N ARG A 30 15.16 -16.45 3.41
CA ARG A 30 16.18 -17.41 2.93
C ARG A 30 16.09 -18.78 3.61
N HIS A 31 15.70 -18.83 4.88
CA HIS A 31 15.56 -20.08 5.62
C HIS A 31 14.31 -20.87 5.22
N LEU A 32 13.26 -20.17 4.79
CA LEU A 32 12.04 -20.78 4.25
C LEU A 32 12.17 -21.12 2.75
N GLU A 33 13.18 -20.60 2.06
CA GLU A 33 13.38 -20.79 0.61
C GLU A 33 13.62 -22.25 0.27
N SER A 34 14.31 -22.96 1.16
CA SER A 34 14.57 -24.39 1.04
C SER A 34 13.32 -25.26 1.15
N VAL A 35 12.24 -24.76 1.76
CA VAL A 35 11.01 -25.52 2.03
C VAL A 35 9.90 -25.17 1.03
N PHE A 36 9.68 -23.88 0.75
CA PHE A 36 8.52 -23.41 -0.03
C PHE A 36 8.87 -22.98 -1.47
N GLY A 37 10.16 -22.88 -1.80
CA GLY A 37 10.64 -22.47 -3.12
C GLY A 37 10.61 -20.95 -3.37
N ARG A 38 11.53 -20.50 -4.23
CA ARG A 38 11.77 -19.06 -4.53
C ARG A 38 10.54 -18.29 -5.02
N GLY A 39 9.73 -18.91 -5.89
CA GLY A 39 8.57 -18.25 -6.50
C GLY A 39 7.49 -17.89 -5.47
N PHE A 40 7.16 -18.84 -4.59
CA PHE A 40 6.18 -18.66 -3.53
C PHE A 40 6.63 -17.57 -2.54
N LEU A 41 7.88 -17.60 -2.09
CA LEU A 41 8.42 -16.59 -1.17
C LEU A 41 8.45 -15.19 -1.78
N ARG A 42 8.73 -15.08 -3.07
CA ARG A 42 8.68 -13.80 -3.77
C ARG A 42 7.26 -13.23 -3.75
N LEU A 43 6.24 -14.04 -4.03
CA LEU A 43 4.86 -13.60 -4.00
C LEU A 43 4.39 -13.22 -2.58
N THR A 44 4.71 -14.01 -1.57
CA THR A 44 4.34 -13.68 -0.18
C THR A 44 5.02 -12.39 0.30
N SER A 45 6.28 -12.18 -0.06
CA SER A 45 6.99 -10.92 0.20
C SER A 45 6.36 -9.72 -0.53
N LEU A 46 5.68 -9.93 -1.66
CA LEU A 46 4.99 -8.86 -2.37
C LEU A 46 3.62 -8.57 -1.81
N MET A 47 2.90 -9.58 -1.34
CA MET A 47 1.65 -9.37 -0.61
C MET A 47 1.87 -8.59 0.67
N SER A 48 2.91 -8.92 1.44
CA SER A 48 3.25 -8.15 2.64
C SER A 48 3.67 -6.71 2.32
N ALA A 49 4.42 -6.50 1.24
CA ALA A 49 4.77 -5.16 0.78
C ALA A 49 3.55 -4.36 0.32
N ALA A 50 2.61 -4.98 -0.40
CA ALA A 50 1.38 -4.34 -0.86
C ALA A 50 0.49 -3.92 0.32
N ILE A 51 0.32 -4.80 1.32
CA ILE A 51 -0.42 -4.49 2.57
C ILE A 51 0.23 -3.33 3.33
N LEU A 52 1.57 -3.32 3.42
CA LEU A 52 2.28 -2.23 4.06
C LEU A 52 2.02 -0.92 3.32
N VAL A 53 2.18 -0.92 1.99
CA VAL A 53 1.97 0.28 1.16
C VAL A 53 0.54 0.81 1.28
N THR A 54 -0.48 -0.05 1.24
CA THR A 54 -1.87 0.41 1.42
C THR A 54 -2.09 1.01 2.80
N HIS A 55 -1.52 0.40 3.85
CA HIS A 55 -1.57 1.00 5.18
C HIS A 55 -0.87 2.37 5.23
N LEU A 56 0.29 2.53 4.59
CA LEU A 56 1.03 3.80 4.59
C LEU A 56 0.27 4.89 3.85
N VAL A 57 -0.28 4.56 2.68
CA VAL A 57 -1.05 5.50 1.85
C VAL A 57 -2.34 5.89 2.57
N ALA A 58 -3.06 4.94 3.16
CA ALA A 58 -4.25 5.20 3.98
C ALA A 58 -3.95 6.12 5.17
N CYS A 59 -2.90 5.83 5.95
CA CYS A 59 -2.50 6.68 7.07
C CYS A 59 -2.12 8.09 6.61
N SER A 60 -1.42 8.21 5.48
CA SER A 60 -1.02 9.50 4.93
C SER A 60 -2.24 10.30 4.41
N PHE A 61 -3.22 9.62 3.83
CA PHE A 61 -4.48 10.21 3.39
C PHE A 61 -5.35 10.71 4.56
N HIS A 62 -5.48 9.90 5.62
CA HIS A 62 -6.13 10.33 6.87
C HIS A 62 -5.39 11.50 7.50
N TYR A 63 -4.06 11.45 7.53
CA TYR A 63 -3.24 12.51 8.08
C TYR A 63 -3.34 13.83 7.29
N ALA A 64 -3.57 13.78 5.97
CA ALA A 64 -3.82 14.96 5.15
C ALA A 64 -5.07 15.73 5.61
N ALA A 65 -6.12 15.03 6.05
CA ALA A 65 -7.31 15.66 6.62
C ALA A 65 -7.02 16.37 7.95
N TYR A 66 -6.16 15.81 8.80
CA TYR A 66 -5.72 16.48 10.05
C TYR A 66 -4.77 17.68 9.85
N LEU A 67 -4.22 17.84 8.65
CA LEU A 67 -3.42 19.01 8.27
C LEU A 67 -4.28 20.13 7.70
N ALA A 68 -5.47 19.81 7.23
CA ALA A 68 -6.49 20.76 6.87
C ALA A 68 -6.89 21.55 8.14
N GLY A 69 -7.15 22.85 8.01
CA GLY A 69 -7.66 23.64 9.13
C GLY A 69 -9.11 23.27 9.43
N ASP A 70 -9.60 23.61 10.63
CA ASP A 70 -10.94 23.20 11.09
C ASP A 70 -12.07 23.65 10.13
N ASP A 71 -11.89 24.75 9.40
CA ASP A 71 -12.89 25.29 8.45
C ASP A 71 -12.75 24.75 7.01
N THR A 72 -11.75 23.92 6.72
CA THR A 72 -11.53 23.42 5.35
C THR A 72 -12.19 22.06 5.14
N PRO A 73 -13.04 21.89 4.11
CA PRO A 73 -13.63 20.59 3.82
C PRO A 73 -12.55 19.58 3.45
N THR A 74 -12.72 18.36 3.96
CA THR A 74 -11.80 17.22 3.83
C THR A 74 -12.57 16.00 3.34
N TRP A 75 -11.86 14.94 2.95
CA TRP A 75 -12.53 13.68 2.63
C TRP A 75 -13.43 13.16 3.77
N LEU A 76 -13.08 13.45 5.04
CA LEU A 76 -13.91 13.10 6.21
C LEU A 76 -15.23 13.85 6.21
N THR A 77 -15.24 15.11 5.78
CA THR A 77 -16.46 15.92 5.71
C THR A 77 -17.36 15.45 4.58
N LEU A 78 -16.79 15.13 3.42
CA LEU A 78 -17.53 14.60 2.27
C LEU A 78 -18.11 13.21 2.54
N ALA A 79 -17.36 12.34 3.21
CA ALA A 79 -17.81 10.99 3.55
C ALA A 79 -18.76 10.94 4.76
N GLY A 80 -19.04 12.06 5.43
CA GLY A 80 -19.87 12.10 6.64
C GLY A 80 -19.24 11.38 7.85
N LEU A 81 -17.90 11.30 7.91
CA LEU A 81 -17.15 10.54 8.92
C LEU A 81 -16.51 11.44 10.01
N GLN A 82 -16.91 12.71 10.09
CA GLN A 82 -16.36 13.68 11.04
C GLN A 82 -16.56 13.28 12.50
N ASP A 83 -17.70 12.65 12.83
CA ASP A 83 -18.05 12.22 14.18
C ASP A 83 -17.90 10.70 14.36
N ALA A 84 -17.46 9.99 13.31
CA ALA A 84 -17.27 8.54 13.34
C ALA A 84 -16.10 8.14 14.24
N SER A 85 -16.07 6.88 14.66
CA SER A 85 -14.97 6.37 15.49
C SER A 85 -13.63 6.38 14.74
N ASN A 86 -12.51 6.38 15.47
CA ASN A 86 -11.18 6.25 14.84
C ASN A 86 -11.03 4.95 14.03
N TYR A 87 -11.75 3.90 14.43
CA TYR A 87 -11.77 2.63 13.72
C TYR A 87 -12.45 2.79 12.35
N ASP A 88 -13.64 3.39 12.31
CA ASP A 88 -14.39 3.58 11.05
C ASP A 88 -13.61 4.46 10.08
N ARG A 89 -13.04 5.57 10.57
CA ARG A 89 -12.18 6.44 9.74
C ARG A 89 -10.97 5.69 9.17
N TYR A 90 -10.34 4.84 9.98
CA TYR A 90 -9.19 4.04 9.54
C TYR A 90 -9.59 3.00 8.49
N ILE A 91 -10.70 2.30 8.68
CA ILE A 91 -11.22 1.31 7.72
C ILE A 91 -11.60 2.00 6.41
N SER A 92 -12.26 3.16 6.44
CA SER A 92 -12.60 3.92 5.24
C SER A 92 -11.35 4.42 4.49
N ALA A 93 -10.33 4.90 5.21
CA ALA A 93 -9.06 5.31 4.60
C ALA A 93 -8.30 4.13 3.99
N LEU A 94 -8.30 2.96 4.65
CA LEU A 94 -7.73 1.72 4.12
C LEU A 94 -8.48 1.24 2.89
N TYR A 95 -9.81 1.28 2.92
CA TYR A 95 -10.66 0.92 1.80
C TYR A 95 -10.37 1.80 0.59
N TRP A 96 -10.26 3.12 0.78
CA TRP A 96 -9.84 4.05 -0.27
C TRP A 96 -8.45 3.72 -0.83
N SER A 97 -7.49 3.43 0.04
CA SER A 97 -6.14 3.09 -0.40
C SER A 97 -6.09 1.75 -1.13
N MET A 98 -6.87 0.77 -0.71
CA MET A 98 -6.99 -0.54 -1.35
C MET A 98 -7.65 -0.42 -2.72
N SER A 99 -8.77 0.30 -2.82
CA SER A 99 -9.48 0.53 -4.09
C SER A 99 -8.63 1.32 -5.08
N THR A 100 -7.76 2.20 -4.59
CA THR A 100 -6.76 2.90 -5.41
C THR A 100 -5.63 1.95 -5.86
N LEU A 101 -5.08 1.13 -4.96
CA LEU A 101 -4.03 0.16 -5.31
C LEU A 101 -4.52 -0.85 -6.35
N THR A 102 -5.73 -1.38 -6.17
CA THR A 102 -6.33 -2.36 -7.08
C THR A 102 -6.94 -1.71 -8.32
N THR A 103 -6.86 -0.38 -8.44
CA THR A 103 -7.40 0.42 -9.55
C THR A 103 -8.91 0.28 -9.76
N VAL A 104 -9.66 -0.12 -8.72
CA VAL A 104 -11.13 -0.23 -8.76
C VAL A 104 -11.79 1.14 -8.68
N GLY A 105 -11.39 1.97 -7.71
CA GLY A 105 -11.80 3.38 -7.61
C GLY A 105 -13.31 3.65 -7.61
N TYR A 106 -14.07 3.12 -6.64
CA TYR A 106 -15.53 3.31 -6.54
C TYR A 106 -16.00 4.78 -6.48
N GLY A 107 -15.16 5.69 -5.95
CA GLY A 107 -15.44 7.14 -5.94
C GLY A 107 -16.34 7.62 -4.80
N ASP A 108 -16.69 6.75 -3.86
CA ASP A 108 -17.43 7.04 -2.63
C ASP A 108 -16.58 7.77 -1.57
N VAL A 109 -15.29 7.44 -1.49
CA VAL A 109 -14.29 8.19 -0.71
C VAL A 109 -13.38 8.95 -1.67
N THR A 110 -13.33 10.28 -1.58
CA THR A 110 -12.53 11.11 -2.50
C THR A 110 -11.87 12.29 -1.79
N PRO A 111 -10.70 12.76 -2.28
CA PRO A 111 -10.06 13.97 -1.77
C PRO A 111 -10.90 15.21 -2.08
N ALA A 112 -11.13 16.04 -1.08
CA ALA A 112 -11.95 17.24 -1.20
C ALA A 112 -11.13 18.46 -1.63
N ASN A 113 -9.98 18.67 -0.98
CA ASN A 113 -9.14 19.85 -1.16
C ASN A 113 -7.84 19.55 -1.96
N SER A 114 -7.16 20.60 -2.40
CA SER A 114 -5.96 20.48 -3.25
C SER A 114 -4.82 19.71 -2.58
N ASN A 115 -4.66 19.82 -1.26
CA ASN A 115 -3.60 19.11 -0.53
C ASN A 115 -3.87 17.60 -0.50
N GLU A 116 -5.12 17.20 -0.24
CA GLU A 116 -5.54 15.80 -0.32
C GLU A 116 -5.39 15.28 -1.75
N LYS A 117 -5.77 16.06 -2.77
CA LYS A 117 -5.60 15.67 -4.19
C LYS A 117 -4.13 15.42 -4.55
N ILE A 118 -3.22 16.31 -4.16
CA ILE A 118 -1.78 16.13 -4.41
C ILE A 118 -1.26 14.87 -3.70
N MET A 119 -1.65 14.66 -2.43
CA MET A 119 -1.28 13.46 -1.68
C MET A 119 -1.83 12.19 -2.36
N SER A 120 -3.08 12.23 -2.83
CA SER A 120 -3.71 11.12 -3.55
C SER A 120 -3.01 10.81 -4.86
N MET A 121 -2.59 11.82 -5.64
CA MET A 121 -1.81 11.62 -6.86
C MET A 121 -0.49 10.89 -6.58
N VAL A 122 0.23 11.28 -5.52
CA VAL A 122 1.46 10.58 -5.10
C VAL A 122 1.14 9.13 -4.69
N GLY A 123 0.08 8.92 -3.92
CA GLY A 123 -0.38 7.58 -3.53
C GLY A 123 -0.74 6.68 -4.71
N MET A 124 -1.39 7.24 -5.75
CA MET A 124 -1.75 6.53 -6.98
C MET A 124 -0.50 6.06 -7.75
N VAL A 125 0.53 6.91 -7.88
CA VAL A 125 1.79 6.53 -8.54
C VAL A 125 2.49 5.38 -7.81
N VAL A 126 2.51 5.44 -6.47
CA VAL A 126 3.04 4.34 -5.65
C VAL A 126 2.20 3.07 -5.85
N GLY A 127 0.86 3.21 -5.83
CA GLY A 127 -0.07 2.09 -6.02
C GLY A 127 0.12 1.37 -7.35
N VAL A 128 0.12 2.10 -8.46
CA VAL A 128 0.28 1.49 -9.80
C VAL A 128 1.63 0.80 -9.96
N THR A 129 2.70 1.34 -9.34
CA THR A 129 4.03 0.73 -9.37
C THR A 129 4.03 -0.64 -8.66
N VAL A 130 3.41 -0.72 -7.48
CA VAL A 130 3.29 -1.97 -6.72
C VAL A 130 2.42 -2.99 -7.48
N PHE A 131 1.30 -2.54 -8.04
CA PHE A 131 0.41 -3.40 -8.81
C PHE A 131 1.10 -3.97 -10.06
N ALA A 132 1.83 -3.13 -10.81
CA ALA A 132 2.61 -3.56 -11.96
C ALA A 132 3.69 -4.59 -11.60
N TYR A 133 4.39 -4.38 -10.47
CA TYR A 133 5.39 -5.33 -10.00
C TYR A 133 4.77 -6.68 -9.58
N PHE A 134 3.60 -6.66 -8.94
CA PHE A 134 2.85 -7.87 -8.60
C PHE A 134 2.47 -8.68 -9.85
N MET A 135 1.93 -8.01 -10.87
CA MET A 135 1.59 -8.63 -12.16
C MET A 135 2.83 -9.22 -12.85
N GLY A 136 3.93 -8.48 -12.89
CA GLY A 136 5.20 -8.94 -13.47
C GLY A 136 5.78 -10.16 -12.73
N SER A 137 5.72 -10.18 -11.41
CA SER A 137 6.18 -11.33 -10.61
C SER A 137 5.33 -12.58 -10.85
N THR A 138 4.01 -12.42 -10.97
CA THR A 138 3.09 -13.53 -11.26
C THR A 138 3.34 -14.10 -12.66
N SER A 139 3.53 -13.24 -13.66
CA SER A 139 3.87 -13.66 -15.03
C SER A 139 5.21 -14.42 -15.09
N SER A 140 6.24 -13.91 -14.41
CA SER A 140 7.55 -14.57 -14.34
C SER A 140 7.46 -15.97 -13.68
N MET A 141 6.64 -16.11 -12.64
CA MET A 141 6.40 -17.40 -12.00
C MET A 141 5.70 -18.38 -12.94
N MET A 142 4.65 -17.92 -13.65
CA MET A 142 3.93 -18.75 -14.61
C MET A 142 4.85 -19.25 -15.74
N SER A 143 5.71 -18.37 -16.26
CA SER A 143 6.71 -18.73 -17.27
C SER A 143 7.73 -19.75 -16.74
N SER A 144 8.15 -19.61 -15.48
CA SER A 144 9.06 -20.56 -14.83
C SER A 144 8.44 -21.95 -14.66
N ILE A 145 7.16 -22.03 -14.30
CA ILE A 145 6.42 -23.30 -14.20
C ILE A 145 6.27 -23.93 -15.58
N ASN A 146 5.87 -23.16 -16.59
CA ASN A 146 5.69 -23.66 -17.94
C ASN A 146 7.00 -24.19 -18.54
N SER A 147 8.11 -23.45 -18.41
CA SER A 147 9.43 -23.89 -18.89
C SER A 147 9.90 -25.19 -18.22
N SER A 148 9.62 -25.37 -16.93
CA SER A 148 9.92 -26.61 -16.19
C SER A 148 9.12 -27.79 -16.73
N ASN A 149 7.83 -27.60 -16.98
CA ASN A 149 6.95 -28.61 -17.59
C ASN A 149 7.37 -28.95 -19.02
N THR A 150 7.76 -27.96 -19.83
CA THR A 150 8.27 -28.20 -21.18
C THR A 150 9.58 -28.99 -21.16
N ARG A 151 10.49 -28.69 -20.23
CA ARG A 151 11.76 -29.43 -20.07
C ARG A 151 11.53 -30.86 -19.62
N LEU A 152 10.56 -31.10 -18.73
CA LEU A 152 10.13 -32.44 -18.33
C LEU A 152 9.58 -33.23 -19.52
N LYS A 153 8.67 -32.63 -20.32
CA LYS A 153 8.14 -33.27 -21.53
C LYS A 153 9.25 -33.63 -22.54
N LYS A 154 10.24 -32.76 -22.74
CA LYS A 154 11.39 -33.03 -23.63
C LYS A 154 12.32 -34.15 -23.14
N LYS A 155 12.29 -34.52 -21.86
CA LYS A 155 13.09 -35.63 -21.32
C LYS A 155 12.38 -36.97 -21.36
N LEU A 156 11.06 -36.96 -21.55
CA LEU A 156 10.21 -38.16 -21.61
C LEU A 156 9.99 -38.66 -23.06
N LEU A 157 10.37 -37.84 -24.05
CA LEU A 157 10.47 -38.18 -25.46
C LEU A 157 11.93 -38.48 -25.81
#